data_AF-A0A6J6KAI7-F1
#
_entry.id   AF-A0A6J6KAI7-F1
#
_cell.length_a   1.000
_cell.length_b   1.000
_cell.length_c   1.000
_cell.angle_alpha   90.00
_cell.angle_beta   90.00
_cell.angle_gamma   90.00
#
_symmetry.space_group_name_H-M   'P 1'
#
loop_
_entity.id
_entity.type
_entity.pdbx_description
1 polymer ?
#
loop_
_entity_poly.entity_id
_entity_poly.type
_entity_poly.pdbx_seq_one_letter_code
_entity_poly.pdbx_strand_id
1 'polypeptide(L)'
;MPFGRKNEDEDLLKVQERAERDRLKSEAKERKSAERVEKAKQKASEAEAREVAERLRKQREIEQYGRLVIEQDCGTKCVRIYDKGFVRVSGIFLKDRAIFERLNAISSSAEVAKKTGLGRTLMAGVTLGVNLTTTSNQRGDLYLTISTDRETHLIHISPPTERDIKAMHKLATAGQGVLDMLERSRIPIARAESSLEVAQASVPMNQNSLADELMKLVALRDAGELTEEEFLSMKRRLIS
;
A
#
# COMPACT_ATOMS: atom_id res chain seq x y z
N MET A 1 42.92 88.42 -6.42
CA MET A 1 42.70 87.12 -5.78
C MET A 1 41.55 86.41 -6.50
N PRO A 2 41.79 85.35 -7.30
CA PRO A 2 40.72 84.56 -7.87
C PRO A 2 40.56 83.26 -7.06
N PHE A 3 39.69 83.29 -6.05
CA PHE A 3 39.22 82.08 -5.35
C PHE A 3 37.78 81.85 -5.81
N GLY A 4 37.49 80.79 -6.57
CA GLY A 4 36.10 80.48 -6.92
C GLY A 4 35.82 79.36 -7.92
N ARG A 5 36.73 79.04 -8.86
CA ARG A 5 36.41 78.08 -9.95
C ARG A 5 36.71 76.60 -9.68
N LYS A 6 37.43 76.24 -8.61
CA LYS A 6 37.83 74.84 -8.37
C LYS A 6 36.70 73.92 -7.89
N ASN A 7 35.59 74.46 -7.39
CA ASN A 7 34.50 73.64 -6.83
C ASN A 7 33.50 73.16 -7.89
N GLU A 8 33.33 73.89 -9.00
CA GLU A 8 32.35 73.54 -10.04
C GLU A 8 32.75 72.28 -10.83
N ASP A 9 34.05 72.14 -11.13
CA ASP A 9 34.58 70.96 -11.82
C ASP A 9 34.46 69.69 -10.96
N GLU A 10 34.62 69.82 -9.64
CA GLU A 10 34.51 68.71 -8.69
C GLU A 10 33.05 68.22 -8.54
N ASP A 11 32.10 69.15 -8.59
CA ASP A 11 30.67 68.83 -8.57
C ASP A 11 30.20 68.17 -9.88
N LEU A 12 30.73 68.60 -11.03
CA LEU A 12 30.46 67.98 -12.32
C LEU A 12 30.97 66.53 -12.39
N LEU A 13 32.16 66.26 -11.84
CA LEU A 13 32.70 64.89 -11.73
C LEU A 13 31.82 64.00 -10.83
N LYS A 14 31.38 64.51 -9.68
CA LYS A 14 30.47 63.77 -8.77
C LYS A 14 29.11 63.46 -9.41
N VAL A 15 28.59 64.37 -10.25
CA VAL A 15 27.35 64.14 -11.01
C VAL A 15 27.54 63.06 -12.06
N GLN A 16 28.67 63.07 -12.78
CA GLN A 16 29.00 62.03 -13.77
C GLN A 16 29.16 60.65 -13.11
N GLU A 17 29.90 60.54 -12.01
CA GLU A 17 30.08 59.28 -11.28
C GLU A 17 28.76 58.69 -10.76
N ARG A 18 27.85 59.55 -10.27
CA ARG A 18 26.50 59.11 -9.83
C ARG A 18 25.68 58.59 -11.01
N ALA A 19 25.72 59.29 -12.15
CA ALA A 19 25.00 58.88 -13.35
C ALA A 19 25.52 57.53 -13.91
N GLU A 20 26.84 57.32 -13.94
CA GLU A 20 27.43 56.04 -14.35
C GLU A 20 27.10 54.91 -13.38
N ARG A 21 27.18 55.17 -12.07
CA ARG A 21 26.82 54.19 -11.05
C ARG A 21 25.35 53.77 -11.15
N ASP A 22 24.46 54.70 -11.45
CA ASP A 22 23.04 54.39 -11.58
C ASP A 22 22.72 53.66 -12.89
N ARG A 23 23.43 53.95 -13.99
CA ARG A 23 23.39 53.14 -15.23
C ARG A 23 23.86 51.71 -15.00
N LEU A 24 25.00 51.52 -14.34
CA LEU A 24 25.52 50.19 -14.02
C LEU A 24 24.55 49.40 -13.12
N LYS A 25 23.89 50.06 -12.17
CA LYS A 25 22.85 49.44 -11.34
C LYS A 25 21.60 49.07 -12.13
N SER A 26 21.15 49.90 -13.07
CA SER A 26 19.97 49.57 -13.90
C SER A 26 20.27 48.39 -14.82
N GLU A 27 21.43 48.39 -15.48
CA GLU A 27 21.86 47.27 -16.33
C GLU A 27 22.03 45.98 -15.54
N ALA A 28 22.61 46.03 -14.33
CA ALA A 28 22.73 44.86 -13.46
C ALA A 28 21.36 44.32 -13.00
N LYS A 29 20.38 45.21 -12.75
CA LYS A 29 19.02 44.80 -12.41
C LYS A 29 18.31 44.16 -13.60
N GLU A 30 18.46 44.69 -14.80
CA GLU A 30 17.90 44.14 -16.04
C GLU A 30 18.50 42.79 -16.40
N ARG A 31 19.82 42.63 -16.28
CA ARG A 31 20.48 41.32 -16.47
C ARG A 31 19.97 40.29 -15.47
N LYS A 32 19.83 40.67 -14.19
CA LYS A 32 19.33 39.78 -13.13
C LYS A 32 17.85 39.45 -13.30
N SER A 33 17.02 40.36 -13.78
CA SER A 33 15.61 40.07 -14.07
C SER A 33 15.48 39.15 -15.28
N ALA A 34 16.25 39.39 -16.34
CA ALA A 34 16.31 38.51 -17.51
C ALA A 34 16.76 37.09 -17.15
N GLU A 35 17.84 36.95 -16.36
CA GLU A 35 18.33 35.65 -15.89
C GLU A 35 17.27 34.90 -15.07
N ARG A 36 16.52 35.60 -14.20
CA ARG A 36 15.43 35.01 -13.41
C ARG A 36 14.29 34.51 -14.29
N VAL A 37 13.92 35.28 -15.32
CA VAL A 37 12.86 34.90 -16.25
C VAL A 37 13.28 33.67 -17.05
N GLU A 38 14.50 33.62 -17.58
CA GLU A 38 15.01 32.47 -18.32
C GLU A 38 15.13 31.22 -17.43
N LYS A 39 15.65 31.37 -16.20
CA LYS A 39 15.70 30.26 -15.23
C LYS A 39 14.30 29.76 -14.84
N ALA A 40 13.31 30.65 -14.76
CA ALA A 40 11.93 30.26 -14.49
C ALA A 40 11.33 29.50 -15.68
N LYS A 41 11.54 29.94 -16.92
CA LYS A 41 11.10 29.24 -18.14
C LYS A 41 11.76 27.86 -18.27
N GLN A 42 13.06 27.75 -17.99
CA GLN A 42 13.78 26.48 -18.01
C GLN A 42 13.22 25.52 -16.95
N LYS A 43 12.98 25.98 -15.72
CA LYS A 43 12.36 25.16 -14.68
C LYS A 43 10.94 24.73 -15.02
N ALA A 44 10.14 25.61 -15.63
CA ALA A 44 8.78 25.29 -16.04
C ALA A 44 8.78 24.20 -17.13
N SER A 45 9.57 24.40 -18.19
CA SER A 45 9.70 23.39 -19.27
C SER A 45 10.27 22.05 -18.77
N GLU A 46 11.22 22.07 -17.84
CA GLU A 46 11.74 20.86 -17.21
C GLU A 46 10.68 20.15 -16.35
N ALA A 47 9.87 20.90 -15.60
CA ALA A 47 8.78 20.34 -14.81
C ALA A 47 7.70 19.70 -15.69
N GLU A 48 7.32 20.37 -16.79
CA GLU A 48 6.37 19.85 -17.77
C GLU A 48 6.90 18.57 -18.44
N ALA A 49 8.17 18.56 -18.86
CA ALA A 49 8.80 17.39 -19.45
C ALA A 49 8.82 16.20 -18.47
N ARG A 50 9.12 16.45 -17.19
CA ARG A 50 9.07 15.43 -16.13
C ARG A 50 7.65 14.90 -15.91
N GLU A 51 6.65 15.78 -15.90
CA GLU A 51 5.26 15.36 -15.72
C GLU A 51 4.77 14.50 -16.89
N VAL A 52 5.08 14.88 -18.13
CA VAL A 52 4.74 14.08 -19.32
C VAL A 52 5.44 12.72 -19.28
N ALA A 53 6.72 12.67 -18.91
CA ALA A 53 7.46 11.42 -18.77
C ALA A 53 6.87 10.51 -17.69
N GLU A 54 6.47 11.05 -16.54
CA GLU A 54 5.81 10.29 -15.48
C GLU A 54 4.44 9.75 -15.90
N ARG A 55 3.64 10.57 -16.61
CA ARG A 55 2.33 10.13 -17.12
C ARG A 55 2.48 8.98 -18.10
N LEU A 56 3.42 9.08 -19.05
CA LEU A 56 3.71 8.02 -20.00
C LEU A 56 4.21 6.75 -19.30
N ARG A 57 5.07 6.88 -18.29
CA ARG A 57 5.52 5.74 -17.48
C ARG A 57 4.36 5.06 -16.76
N LYS A 58 3.52 5.82 -16.07
CA LYS A 58 2.34 5.31 -15.35
C LYS A 58 1.37 4.61 -16.30
N GLN A 59 1.15 5.16 -17.50
CA GLN A 59 0.28 4.56 -18.50
C GLN A 59 0.81 3.21 -18.99
N ARG A 60 2.12 3.11 -19.29
CA ARG A 60 2.76 1.83 -19.62
C ARG A 60 2.66 0.82 -18.48
N GLU A 61 2.85 1.27 -17.24
CA GLU A 61 2.71 0.41 -16.06
C GLU A 61 1.27 -0.12 -15.93
N ILE A 62 0.25 0.71 -16.18
CA ILE A 62 -1.16 0.28 -16.17
C ILE A 62 -1.45 -0.71 -17.30
N GLU A 63 -0.93 -0.47 -18.50
CA GLU A 63 -1.11 -1.36 -19.64
C GLU A 63 -0.47 -2.74 -19.39
N GLN A 64 0.72 -2.78 -18.79
CA GLN A 64 1.45 -4.02 -18.54
C GLN A 64 0.89 -4.76 -17.32
N TYR A 65 0.86 -4.10 -16.16
CA TYR A 65 0.61 -4.73 -14.86
C TYR A 65 -0.82 -4.54 -14.36
N GLY A 66 -1.58 -3.66 -15.00
CA GLY A 66 -2.96 -3.39 -14.65
C GLY A 66 -3.16 -2.21 -13.70
N ARG A 67 -4.40 -2.00 -13.25
CA ARG A 67 -4.72 -0.89 -12.33
C ARG A 67 -4.29 -1.23 -10.91
N LEU A 68 -3.84 -0.22 -10.18
CA LEU A 68 -3.54 -0.34 -8.75
C LEU A 68 -4.83 -0.64 -7.98
N VAL A 69 -4.90 -1.79 -7.32
CA VAL A 69 -6.03 -2.21 -6.48
C VAL A 69 -5.87 -1.64 -5.07
N ILE A 70 -4.68 -1.80 -4.49
CA ILE A 70 -4.39 -1.33 -3.14
C ILE A 70 -2.90 -1.00 -2.97
N GLU A 71 -2.62 0.08 -2.23
CA GLU A 71 -1.30 0.42 -1.70
C GLU A 71 -1.41 0.54 -0.18
N GLN A 72 -0.56 -0.19 0.56
CA GLN A 72 -0.46 -0.06 2.01
C GLN A 72 1.01 -0.13 2.45
N ASP A 73 1.32 0.63 3.49
CA ASP A 73 2.59 0.51 4.21
C ASP A 73 2.40 -0.48 5.38
N CYS A 74 3.22 -1.53 5.43
CA CYS A 74 3.26 -2.51 6.51
C CYS A 74 4.70 -2.63 7.02
N GLY A 75 4.93 -2.18 8.24
CA GLY A 75 6.26 -2.17 8.85
C GLY A 75 7.20 -1.23 8.08
N THR A 76 8.30 -1.77 7.54
CA THR A 76 9.28 -1.01 6.74
C THR A 76 9.06 -1.14 5.23
N LYS A 77 7.98 -1.80 4.82
CA LYS A 77 7.70 -2.13 3.42
C LYS A 77 6.40 -1.45 2.96
N CYS A 78 6.36 -1.08 1.69
CA CYS A 78 5.19 -0.62 0.97
C CYS A 78 4.81 -1.71 -0.03
N VAL A 79 3.57 -2.19 0.04
CA VAL A 79 3.04 -3.26 -0.82
C VAL A 79 1.97 -2.67 -1.72
N ARG A 80 2.16 -2.82 -3.03
CA ARG A 80 1.22 -2.40 -4.07
C ARG A 80 0.74 -3.61 -4.85
N ILE A 81 -0.57 -3.85 -4.88
CA ILE A 81 -1.18 -4.97 -5.60
C ILE A 81 -1.97 -4.42 -6.79
N TYR A 82 -1.81 -5.05 -7.94
CA TYR A 82 -2.43 -4.67 -9.21
C TYR A 82 -3.43 -5.73 -9.68
N ASP A 83 -4.44 -5.32 -10.45
CA ASP A 83 -5.58 -6.16 -10.83
C ASP A 83 -5.21 -7.37 -11.72
N LYS A 84 -4.11 -7.30 -12.50
CA LYS A 84 -3.60 -8.46 -13.27
C LYS A 84 -2.79 -9.46 -12.44
N GLY A 85 -2.78 -9.32 -11.11
CA GLY A 85 -2.04 -10.23 -10.22
C GLY A 85 -0.56 -9.95 -10.14
N PHE A 86 -0.15 -8.70 -10.37
CA PHE A 86 1.21 -8.26 -10.09
C PHE A 86 1.27 -7.57 -8.74
N VAL A 87 2.40 -7.70 -8.06
CA VAL A 87 2.71 -7.04 -6.80
C VAL A 87 4.05 -6.33 -6.90
N ARG A 88 4.18 -5.19 -6.20
CA ARG A 88 5.47 -4.56 -5.91
C ARG A 88 5.65 -4.47 -4.41
N VAL A 89 6.75 -5.02 -3.92
CA VAL A 89 7.16 -4.92 -2.52
C VAL A 89 8.41 -4.03 -2.47
N SER A 90 8.26 -2.82 -1.94
CA SER A 90 9.36 -1.84 -1.85
C SER A 90 9.65 -1.47 -0.40
N GLY A 91 10.85 -0.95 -0.11
CA GLY A 91 11.05 -0.21 1.14
C GLY A 91 10.28 1.11 1.12
N ILE A 92 9.93 1.65 2.31
CA ILE A 92 9.23 2.95 2.44
C ILE A 92 9.95 4.08 1.69
N PHE A 93 11.29 4.07 1.70
CA PHE A 93 12.11 5.10 1.05
C PHE A 93 12.47 4.80 -0.42
N LEU A 94 12.12 3.62 -0.94
CA LEU A 94 12.52 3.14 -2.27
C LEU A 94 11.31 2.71 -3.12
N LYS A 95 10.20 3.45 -3.01
CA LYS A 95 8.91 3.11 -3.65
C LYS A 95 9.02 2.84 -5.15
N ASP A 96 9.85 3.61 -5.86
CA ASP A 96 9.89 3.56 -7.33
C ASP A 96 10.89 2.57 -7.91
N ARG A 97 11.74 1.94 -7.07
CA ARG A 97 12.80 1.01 -7.51
C ARG A 97 12.41 -0.47 -7.43
N ALA A 98 11.31 -0.81 -6.75
CA ALA A 98 10.89 -2.22 -6.65
C ALA A 98 10.45 -2.76 -8.01
N ILE A 99 10.82 -4.01 -8.27
CA ILE A 99 10.46 -4.74 -9.48
C ILE A 99 9.00 -5.23 -9.34
N PHE A 100 8.29 -5.34 -10.46
CA PHE A 100 6.98 -5.97 -10.51
C PHE A 100 7.15 -7.49 -10.55
N GLU A 101 6.46 -8.18 -9.66
CA GLU A 101 6.50 -9.63 -9.51
C GLU A 101 5.09 -10.20 -9.62
N ARG A 102 4.95 -11.44 -10.08
CA ARG A 102 3.64 -12.08 -10.17
C ARG A 102 3.25 -12.61 -8.81
N LEU A 103 2.09 -12.22 -8.31
CA LEU A 103 1.55 -12.69 -7.04
C LEU A 103 1.07 -14.14 -7.19
N ASN A 104 1.63 -15.04 -6.39
CA ASN A 104 1.22 -16.45 -6.33
C ASN A 104 0.32 -16.71 -5.12
N ALA A 105 0.69 -16.20 -3.95
CA ALA A 105 -0.09 -16.34 -2.72
C ALA A 105 0.17 -15.17 -1.77
N ILE A 106 -0.83 -14.86 -0.95
CA ILE A 106 -0.71 -13.90 0.15
C ILE A 106 -1.39 -14.45 1.40
N SER A 107 -0.72 -14.38 2.54
CA SER A 107 -1.30 -14.81 3.82
C SER A 107 -0.89 -13.90 4.95
N SER A 108 -1.84 -13.53 5.80
CA SER A 108 -1.61 -12.74 7.00
C SER A 108 -1.85 -13.62 8.22
N SER A 109 -0.86 -13.71 9.11
CA SER A 109 -1.00 -14.30 10.44
C SER A 109 -0.80 -13.23 11.51
N ALA A 110 -1.64 -13.26 12.54
CA ALA A 110 -1.64 -12.28 13.61
C ALA A 110 -1.80 -12.98 14.95
N GLU A 111 -0.72 -13.07 15.72
CA GLU A 111 -0.77 -13.57 17.10
C GLU A 111 -0.82 -12.35 18.04
N VAL A 112 -1.97 -11.67 18.06
CA VAL A 112 -2.11 -10.40 18.81
C VAL A 112 -2.91 -10.62 20.08
N ALA A 113 -2.23 -10.57 21.23
CA ALA A 113 -2.87 -10.52 22.53
C ALA A 113 -3.09 -9.07 22.95
N LYS A 114 -4.35 -8.69 23.19
CA LYS A 114 -4.66 -7.40 23.82
C LYS A 114 -4.23 -7.46 25.28
N LYS A 115 -3.42 -6.50 25.73
CA LYS A 115 -3.22 -6.32 27.17
C LYS A 115 -4.57 -5.94 27.78
N THR A 116 -5.10 -6.77 28.67
CA THR A 116 -6.36 -6.48 29.36
C THR A 116 -6.24 -5.14 30.10
N GLY A 117 -7.24 -4.27 29.91
CA GLY A 117 -7.20 -2.86 30.32
C GLY A 117 -7.02 -2.64 31.83
N LEU A 118 -7.30 -3.64 32.64
CA LEU A 118 -7.24 -3.59 34.11
C LEU A 118 -5.84 -3.26 34.65
N GLY A 119 -4.78 -3.70 33.97
CA GLY A 119 -3.40 -3.39 34.38
C GLY A 119 -2.91 -2.00 33.97
N ARG A 120 -3.56 -1.37 32.97
CA ARG A 120 -3.13 -0.08 32.41
C ARG A 120 -3.75 1.10 33.13
N THR A 121 -4.98 0.97 33.61
CA THR A 121 -5.62 1.99 34.46
C THR A 121 -4.84 2.22 35.76
N LEU A 122 -4.29 1.16 36.35
CA LEU A 122 -3.45 1.27 37.55
C LEU A 122 -2.11 1.99 37.26
N MET A 123 -1.43 1.66 36.17
CA MET A 123 -0.15 2.29 35.80
C MET A 123 -0.29 3.73 35.27
N ALA A 124 -1.43 4.06 34.66
CA ALA A 124 -1.73 5.41 34.20
C ALA A 124 -1.78 6.42 35.37
N GLY A 125 -2.30 5.98 36.53
CA GLY A 125 -2.33 6.78 37.75
C GLY A 125 -0.93 7.07 38.33
N VAL A 126 0.03 6.16 38.14
CA VAL A 126 1.40 6.31 38.65
C VAL A 126 2.30 7.13 37.72
N THR A 127 2.02 7.13 36.41
CA THR A 127 2.90 7.73 35.38
C THR A 127 2.40 9.07 34.82
N LEU A 128 1.42 9.71 35.46
CA LEU A 128 0.84 11.00 35.05
C LEU A 128 0.40 11.06 33.58
N GLY A 129 -0.06 9.93 33.02
CA GLY A 129 -0.67 9.87 31.68
C GLY A 129 0.27 9.94 30.48
N VAL A 130 1.58 10.13 30.65
CA VAL A 130 2.52 10.29 29.52
C VAL A 130 2.84 8.96 28.81
N ASN A 131 2.69 7.82 29.49
CA ASN A 131 3.05 6.50 28.96
C ASN A 131 1.91 5.78 28.19
N LEU A 132 0.72 6.40 28.11
CA LEU A 132 -0.46 5.79 27.46
C LEU A 132 -0.49 5.97 25.94
N THR A 133 0.20 6.98 25.41
CA THR A 133 0.16 7.34 23.97
C THR A 133 1.31 6.74 23.18
N THR A 134 2.43 6.40 23.82
CA THR A 134 3.65 5.92 23.15
C THR A 134 3.78 4.41 23.10
N THR A 135 3.14 3.66 24.01
CA THR A 135 3.25 2.20 24.06
C THR A 135 2.03 1.53 23.44
N SER A 136 2.23 0.73 22.39
CA SER A 136 1.15 -0.08 21.80
C SER A 136 0.44 -0.92 22.87
N ASN A 137 -0.89 -0.90 22.83
CA ASN A 137 -1.76 -1.67 23.72
C ASN A 137 -1.78 -3.16 23.36
N GLN A 138 -1.12 -3.50 22.25
CA GLN A 138 -1.09 -4.82 21.65
C GLN A 138 0.28 -5.45 21.89
N ARG A 139 0.26 -6.72 22.25
CA ARG A 139 1.45 -7.57 22.30
C ARG A 139 1.32 -8.66 21.25
N GLY A 140 2.47 -9.19 20.86
CA GLY A 140 2.59 -10.33 19.97
C GLY A 140 3.17 -9.93 18.62
N ASP A 141 3.04 -10.83 17.66
CA ASP A 141 3.72 -10.73 16.37
C ASP A 141 2.72 -10.78 15.23
N LEU A 142 3.06 -10.05 14.16
CA LEU A 142 2.27 -9.95 12.95
C LEU A 142 3.16 -10.36 11.78
N TYR A 143 2.71 -11.33 10.98
CA TYR A 143 3.46 -11.90 9.86
C TYR A 143 2.65 -11.80 8.56
N LEU A 144 3.13 -11.04 7.57
CA LEU A 144 2.61 -11.05 6.20
C LEU A 144 3.57 -11.83 5.33
N THR A 145 3.07 -12.89 4.69
CA THR A 145 3.84 -13.67 3.71
C THR A 145 3.25 -13.40 2.33
N ILE A 146 4.09 -12.91 1.42
CA ILE A 146 3.74 -12.66 0.02
C ILE A 146 4.64 -13.56 -0.82
N SER A 147 4.08 -14.60 -1.40
CA SER A 147 4.79 -15.48 -2.31
C SER A 147 4.63 -14.98 -3.74
N THR A 148 5.74 -14.70 -4.41
CA THR A 148 5.77 -14.28 -5.82
C THR A 148 6.42 -15.34 -6.69
N ASP A 149 6.49 -15.10 -8.00
CA ASP A 149 7.22 -15.94 -8.95
C ASP A 149 8.74 -15.92 -8.73
N ARG A 150 9.27 -14.93 -8.01
CA ARG A 150 10.70 -14.76 -7.77
C ARG A 150 11.11 -15.15 -6.36
N GLU A 151 10.39 -14.63 -5.37
CA GLU A 151 10.76 -14.81 -3.97
C GLU A 151 9.54 -14.78 -3.04
N THR A 152 9.77 -15.19 -1.79
CA THR A 152 8.76 -15.09 -0.74
C THR A 152 9.15 -13.96 0.20
N HIS A 153 8.37 -12.89 0.18
CA HIS A 153 8.56 -11.75 1.07
C HIS A 153 7.86 -12.02 2.40
N LEU A 154 8.65 -12.14 3.48
CA LEU A 154 8.14 -12.21 4.85
C LEU A 154 8.29 -10.85 5.53
N ILE A 155 7.18 -10.27 5.97
CA ILE A 155 7.13 -9.02 6.72
C ILE A 155 6.72 -9.34 8.15
N HIS A 156 7.62 -9.10 9.09
CA HIS A 156 7.39 -9.28 10.52
C HIS A 156 7.29 -7.91 11.22
N ILE A 157 6.28 -7.74 12.07
CA ILE A 157 6.07 -6.51 12.84
C ILE A 157 5.84 -6.86 14.31
N SER A 158 6.68 -6.29 15.19
CA SER A 158 6.61 -6.48 16.63
C SER A 158 7.14 -5.24 17.38
N PRO A 159 6.37 -4.63 18.30
CA PRO A 159 4.95 -4.88 18.57
C PRO A 159 4.05 -4.29 17.45
N PRO A 160 2.95 -4.96 17.08
CA PRO A 160 2.05 -4.42 16.07
C PRO A 160 1.28 -3.20 16.58
N THR A 161 0.98 -2.27 15.68
CA THR A 161 0.00 -1.20 15.90
C THR A 161 -1.35 -1.57 15.28
N GLU A 162 -2.43 -0.91 15.72
CA GLU A 162 -3.74 -1.08 15.09
C GLU A 162 -3.75 -0.73 13.59
N ARG A 163 -2.89 0.22 13.19
CA ARG A 163 -2.71 0.58 11.78
C ARG A 163 -2.11 -0.58 11.00
N ASP A 164 -1.09 -1.24 11.55
CA ASP A 164 -0.42 -2.38 10.89
C ASP A 164 -1.37 -3.56 10.72
N ILE A 165 -2.15 -3.90 11.75
CA ILE A 165 -3.15 -4.98 11.68
C ILE A 165 -4.17 -4.70 10.58
N LYS A 166 -4.72 -3.47 10.54
CA LYS A 166 -5.69 -3.08 9.51
C LYS A 166 -5.07 -3.09 8.12
N ALA A 167 -3.84 -2.59 7.98
CA ALA A 167 -3.12 -2.56 6.71
C ALA A 167 -2.88 -3.98 6.18
N MET A 168 -2.39 -4.88 7.03
CA MET A 168 -2.16 -6.28 6.67
C MET A 168 -3.44 -7.03 6.31
N HIS A 169 -4.52 -6.87 7.08
CA HIS A 169 -5.81 -7.47 6.74
C HIS A 169 -6.31 -6.95 5.38
N LYS A 170 -6.24 -5.64 5.12
CA LYS A 170 -6.63 -5.07 3.83
C LYS A 170 -5.81 -5.64 2.68
N LEU A 171 -4.49 -5.77 2.85
CA LEU A 171 -3.61 -6.36 1.84
C LEU A 171 -3.96 -7.83 1.58
N ALA A 172 -4.12 -8.64 2.63
CA ALA A 172 -4.46 -10.05 2.49
C ALA A 172 -5.81 -10.24 1.80
N THR A 173 -6.85 -9.52 2.22
CA THR A 173 -8.17 -9.59 1.58
C THR A 173 -8.13 -9.14 0.12
N ALA A 174 -7.46 -8.02 -0.19
CA ALA A 174 -7.38 -7.51 -1.55
C ALA A 174 -6.56 -8.44 -2.45
N GLY A 175 -5.41 -8.95 -1.98
CA GLY A 175 -4.59 -9.86 -2.74
C GLY A 175 -5.27 -11.20 -3.00
N GLN A 176 -5.97 -11.76 -2.01
CA GLN A 176 -6.77 -12.96 -2.20
C GLN A 176 -7.90 -12.73 -3.22
N GLY A 177 -8.59 -11.58 -3.15
CA GLY A 177 -9.62 -11.22 -4.13
C GLY A 177 -9.09 -11.10 -5.56
N VAL A 178 -7.87 -10.59 -5.75
CA VAL A 178 -7.20 -10.55 -7.07
C VAL A 178 -6.86 -11.97 -7.55
N LEU A 179 -6.35 -12.83 -6.68
CA LEU A 179 -6.06 -14.23 -7.03
C LEU A 179 -7.32 -14.99 -7.44
N ASP A 180 -8.39 -14.90 -6.64
CA ASP A 180 -9.69 -15.52 -6.93
C ASP A 180 -10.26 -15.02 -8.27
N MET A 181 -10.13 -13.73 -8.56
CA MET A 181 -10.56 -13.14 -9.83
C MET A 181 -9.79 -13.74 -11.01
N LEU A 182 -8.47 -13.89 -10.88
CA LEU A 182 -7.62 -14.45 -11.93
C LEU A 182 -7.90 -15.95 -12.15
N GLU A 183 -8.16 -16.70 -11.09
CA GLU A 183 -8.54 -18.11 -11.20
C GLU A 183 -9.87 -18.26 -11.95
N ARG A 184 -10.87 -17.42 -11.64
CA ARG A 184 -12.15 -17.39 -12.36
C ARG A 184 -11.98 -17.04 -13.84
N SER A 185 -11.07 -16.12 -14.19
CA SER A 185 -10.79 -15.77 -15.58
C SER A 185 -10.03 -16.87 -16.35
N ARG A 186 -9.31 -17.77 -15.66
CA ARG A 186 -8.54 -18.85 -16.30
C ARG A 186 -9.37 -20.06 -16.69
N ILE A 187 -10.54 -20.27 -16.09
CA ILE A 187 -11.43 -21.36 -16.46
C ILE A 187 -11.93 -21.05 -17.88
N PRO A 188 -11.41 -21.72 -18.92
CA PRO A 188 -11.91 -21.51 -20.26
C PRO A 188 -13.36 -22.00 -20.25
N ILE A 189 -14.26 -21.22 -20.81
CA ILE A 189 -15.65 -21.59 -21.04
C ILE A 189 -15.64 -22.70 -22.12
N ALA A 190 -15.19 -23.91 -21.77
CA ALA A 190 -15.33 -25.11 -22.58
C ALA A 190 -16.74 -25.71 -22.44
N ARG A 191 -17.76 -24.86 -22.22
CA ARG A 191 -19.11 -25.27 -21.83
C ARG A 191 -20.23 -24.45 -22.48
N ALA A 192 -20.01 -23.95 -23.69
CA ALA A 192 -21.04 -23.25 -24.46
C ALA A 192 -21.40 -23.92 -25.81
N GLU A 193 -20.80 -25.06 -26.18
CA GLU A 193 -21.16 -25.79 -27.40
C GLU A 193 -21.81 -27.18 -27.15
N SER A 194 -22.18 -27.48 -25.90
CA SER A 194 -22.83 -28.75 -25.52
C SER A 194 -24.29 -28.52 -25.06
N SER A 195 -25.03 -27.65 -25.74
CA SER A 195 -26.46 -27.43 -25.44
C SER A 195 -27.29 -27.22 -26.70
N LEU A 196 -27.25 -28.23 -27.57
CA LEU A 196 -28.38 -28.61 -28.44
C LEU A 196 -28.44 -30.14 -28.49
N GLU A 197 -28.60 -30.81 -27.35
CA GLU A 197 -29.31 -32.09 -27.33
C GLU A 197 -29.81 -32.44 -25.93
N VAL A 198 -31.14 -32.53 -25.87
CA VAL A 198 -31.99 -33.27 -24.93
C VAL A 198 -32.04 -32.77 -23.47
N ALA A 199 -33.16 -32.10 -23.22
CA ALA A 199 -33.77 -31.96 -21.91
C ALA A 199 -33.90 -33.32 -21.20
N GLN A 200 -33.38 -33.41 -19.97
CA GLN A 200 -34.05 -34.05 -18.83
C GLN A 200 -33.27 -33.81 -17.53
N ALA A 201 -34.02 -33.74 -16.44
CA ALA A 201 -33.65 -33.21 -15.14
C ALA A 201 -32.67 -34.08 -14.35
N SER A 202 -31.85 -33.46 -13.48
CA SER A 202 -31.72 -33.87 -12.07
C SER A 202 -30.85 -32.93 -11.23
N VAL A 203 -31.43 -32.61 -10.06
CA VAL A 203 -30.91 -32.06 -8.80
C VAL A 203 -29.43 -32.33 -8.51
N PRO A 204 -28.66 -31.38 -7.92
CA PRO A 204 -27.31 -31.66 -7.43
C PRO A 204 -27.40 -32.61 -6.23
N MET A 205 -27.04 -33.87 -6.47
CA MET A 205 -26.98 -34.93 -5.48
C MET A 205 -25.74 -34.70 -4.62
N ASN A 206 -25.96 -34.24 -3.38
CA ASN A 206 -24.94 -34.09 -2.36
C ASN A 206 -24.52 -35.51 -1.90
N GLN A 207 -23.58 -36.12 -2.63
CA GLN A 207 -23.03 -37.44 -2.32
C GLN A 207 -21.82 -37.32 -1.38
N ASN A 208 -21.98 -36.66 -0.23
CA ASN A 208 -21.06 -36.96 0.86
C ASN A 208 -21.38 -38.39 1.29
N SER A 209 -20.40 -39.28 1.20
CA SER A 209 -20.57 -40.66 1.58
C SER A 209 -21.04 -40.72 3.03
N LEU A 210 -22.02 -41.56 3.33
CA LEU A 210 -22.51 -41.77 4.70
C LEU A 210 -21.36 -42.13 5.67
N ALA A 211 -20.29 -42.75 5.14
CA ALA A 211 -19.07 -43.01 5.89
C ALA A 211 -18.34 -41.71 6.32
N ASP A 212 -18.29 -40.70 5.46
CA ASP A 212 -17.62 -39.42 5.74
C ASP A 212 -18.40 -38.61 6.79
N GLU A 213 -19.75 -38.67 6.73
CA GLU A 213 -20.60 -38.00 7.73
C GLU A 213 -20.49 -38.67 9.10
N LEU A 214 -20.39 -40.00 9.16
CA LEU A 214 -20.13 -40.73 10.40
C LEU A 214 -18.74 -40.43 10.98
N MET A 215 -17.69 -40.37 10.14
CA MET A 215 -16.34 -40.00 10.59
C MET A 215 -16.30 -38.59 11.17
N LYS A 216 -17.03 -37.65 10.56
CA LYS A 216 -17.13 -36.28 11.07
C LYS A 216 -17.81 -36.20 12.43
N LEU A 217 -18.88 -36.97 12.65
CA LEU A 217 -19.55 -37.02 13.96
C LEU A 217 -18.67 -37.61 15.06
N VAL A 218 -17.86 -38.63 14.74
CA VAL A 218 -16.89 -39.21 15.70
C VAL A 218 -15.83 -38.18 16.07
N ALA A 219 -15.28 -37.46 15.08
CA ALA A 219 -14.29 -36.42 15.33
C ALA A 219 -14.81 -35.30 16.24
N LEU A 220 -16.08 -34.88 16.07
CA LEU A 220 -16.72 -33.85 16.91
C LEU A 220 -16.97 -34.34 18.35
N ARG A 221 -17.35 -35.61 18.53
CA ARG A 221 -17.48 -36.22 19.85
C ARG A 221 -16.14 -36.30 20.56
N ASP A 222 -15.09 -36.75 19.87
CA ASP A 222 -13.76 -36.92 20.45
C ASP A 222 -13.10 -35.55 20.76
N ALA A 223 -13.49 -34.49 20.03
CA ALA A 223 -13.12 -33.11 20.35
C ALA A 223 -13.89 -32.52 21.56
N GLY A 224 -14.89 -33.23 22.09
CA GLY A 224 -15.75 -32.75 23.18
C GLY A 224 -16.74 -31.66 22.77
N GLU A 225 -16.99 -31.48 21.46
CA GLU A 225 -17.93 -30.49 20.94
C GLU A 225 -19.39 -31.00 20.93
N LEU A 226 -19.58 -32.32 21.00
CA LEU A 226 -20.89 -32.96 21.10
C LEU A 226 -20.98 -33.78 22.39
N THR A 227 -22.12 -33.67 23.06
CA THR A 227 -22.47 -34.58 24.15
C THR A 227 -22.88 -35.95 23.61
N GLU A 228 -22.74 -37.01 24.42
CA GLU A 228 -23.05 -38.39 23.99
C GLU A 228 -24.52 -38.54 23.55
N GLU A 229 -25.43 -37.78 24.17
CA GLU A 229 -26.86 -37.77 23.82
C GLU A 229 -27.10 -37.17 22.43
N GLU A 230 -26.41 -36.07 22.09
CA GLU A 230 -26.50 -35.42 20.79
C GLU A 230 -25.90 -36.28 19.67
N PHE A 231 -24.77 -36.94 19.95
CA PHE A 231 -24.14 -37.88 19.02
C PHE A 231 -25.09 -39.04 18.66
N LEU A 232 -25.75 -39.65 19.65
CA LEU A 232 -26.70 -40.74 19.41
C LEU A 232 -27.95 -40.29 18.64
N SER A 233 -28.44 -39.08 18.89
CA SER A 233 -29.58 -38.49 18.16
C SER A 233 -29.24 -38.27 16.68
N MET A 234 -28.07 -37.67 16.39
CA MET A 234 -27.61 -37.45 15.01
C MET A 234 -27.32 -38.76 14.27
N LYS A 235 -26.69 -39.73 14.94
CA LYS A 235 -26.43 -41.06 14.37
C LYS A 235 -27.71 -41.79 13.98
N ARG A 236 -28.77 -41.74 14.81
CA ARG A 236 -30.07 -42.33 14.46
C ARG A 236 -30.70 -41.64 13.25
N ARG A 237 -30.57 -40.31 13.15
CA ARG A 237 -31.09 -39.53 12.03
C ARG A 237 -30.38 -39.85 10.69
N LEU A 238 -29.12 -40.27 10.74
CA LEU A 238 -28.32 -40.63 9.57
C LEU A 238 -28.60 -42.04 9.04
N ILE A 239 -29.07 -42.95 9.90
CA ILE A 239 -29.28 -44.37 9.57
C ILE A 239 -30.77 -44.66 9.32
N SER A 240 -31.67 -43.75 9.72
CA SER A 240 -33.11 -43.82 9.45
C SER A 240 -33.46 -43.30 8.07
#